data_AF-A0A0F9IW58-F1
#
_entry.id   AF-A0A0F9IW58-F1
#
_cell.length_a   1.000
_cell.length_b   1.000
_cell.length_c   1.000
_cell.angle_alpha   90.00
_cell.angle_beta   90.00
_cell.angle_gamma   90.00
#
_symmetry.space_group_name_H-M   'P 1'
#
loop_
_entity.id
_entity.type
_entity.pdbx_description
1 polymer ?
#
loop_
_entity_poly.entity_id
_entity_poly.type
_entity_poly.pdbx_seq_one_letter_code
_entity_poly.pdbx_strand_id
1 'polypeptide(L)' 'MKAKEYPLLEENIEQGVRWGLLHAYKHTNTPTHEGIIDSILRDIMLEIDEHWTFEDETS' A
#
# COMPACT_ATOMS: atom_id res chain seq x y z
N MET A 1 18.85 14.82 -12.56
CA MET A 1 17.53 14.32 -12.98
C MET A 1 16.76 14.01 -11.71
N LYS A 2 15.58 14.60 -11.49
CA LYS A 2 14.69 14.09 -10.44
C LYS A 2 14.24 12.69 -10.88
N ALA A 3 14.35 11.69 -10.02
CA ALA A 3 13.72 10.40 -10.28
C ALA A 3 12.25 10.66 -10.64
N LYS A 4 11.69 9.90 -11.59
CA LYS A 4 10.25 10.01 -11.81
C LYS A 4 9.61 9.41 -10.56
N GLU A 5 8.96 10.28 -9.80
CA GLU A 5 8.15 9.97 -8.62
C GLU A 5 7.06 8.93 -8.95
N TYR A 6 6.53 8.98 -10.17
CA TYR A 6 5.47 8.08 -10.62
C TYR A 6 5.85 6.58 -10.61
N PRO A 7 6.97 6.12 -11.20
CA PRO A 7 7.42 4.73 -11.07
C PRO A 7 7.53 4.22 -9.63
N LEU A 8 8.01 5.05 -8.70
CA LEU A 8 8.11 4.67 -7.30
C LEU A 8 6.73 4.51 -6.68
N LEU A 9 5.80 5.41 -7.00
CA LEU A 9 4.41 5.32 -6.52
C LEU A 9 3.72 4.07 -7.08
N GLU A 10 3.94 3.77 -8.36
CA GLU A 10 3.41 2.58 -9.03
C GLU A 10 3.93 1.29 -8.37
N GLU A 11 5.22 1.22 -8.07
CA GLU A 11 5.84 0.10 -7.36
C GLU A 11 5.23 -0.08 -5.96
N ASN A 12 5.09 1.01 -5.19
CA ASN A 12 4.51 0.95 -3.85
C ASN A 12 3.05 0.49 -3.86
N ILE A 13 2.25 0.97 -4.83
CA ILE A 13 0.87 0.51 -5.01
C ILE A 13 0.85 -0.98 -5.34
N GLU A 14 1.72 -1.44 -6.25
CA GLU A 14 1.78 -2.86 -6.63
C GLU A 14 2.16 -3.75 -5.44
N GLN A 15 3.16 -3.36 -4.64
CA GLN A 15 3.55 -4.09 -3.44
C GLN A 15 2.41 -4.11 -2.41
N GLY A 16 1.78 -2.97 -2.15
CA GLY A 16 0.67 -2.87 -1.21
C GLY A 16 -0.51 -3.75 -1.59
N VAL A 17 -0.86 -3.84 -2.89
CA VAL A 17 -1.90 -4.76 -3.37
C VAL A 17 -1.52 -6.21 -3.12
N ARG A 18 -0.27 -6.60 -3.40
CA ARG A 18 0.22 -7.98 -3.20
C ARG A 18 0.18 -8.37 -1.73
N TRP A 19 0.69 -7.51 -0.85
CA TRP A 19 0.68 -7.74 0.60
C TRP A 19 -0.73 -7.75 1.17
N GLY A 20 -1.55 -6.79 0.77
CA GLY A 20 -2.92 -6.68 1.26
C GLY A 20 -3.75 -7.89 0.90
N LEU A 21 -3.60 -8.41 -0.32
CA LEU A 21 -4.22 -9.67 -0.72
C LEU A 21 -3.69 -10.84 0.11
N LEU A 22 -2.37 -10.99 0.27
CA LEU A 22 -1.79 -12.06 1.09
C LEU A 22 -2.30 -12.00 2.54
N HIS A 23 -2.34 -10.82 3.14
CA HIS A 23 -2.79 -10.58 4.51
C HIS A 23 -4.28 -10.87 4.70
N ALA A 24 -5.12 -10.52 3.73
CA ALA A 24 -6.55 -10.83 3.79
C ALA A 24 -6.81 -12.33 3.94
N TYR A 25 -6.01 -13.16 3.27
CA TYR A 25 -6.13 -14.62 3.31
C TYR A 25 -5.27 -15.29 4.40
N LYS A 26 -4.31 -14.59 5.01
CA LYS A 26 -3.36 -15.15 5.99
C LYS A 26 -4.05 -15.64 7.28
N HIS A 27 -5.06 -14.92 7.74
CA HIS A 27 -5.78 -15.22 8.98
C HIS A 27 -7.27 -15.56 8.76
N THR A 28 -7.76 -15.41 7.53
CA THR A 28 -9.15 -15.63 7.17
C THR A 28 -9.21 -16.50 5.93
N ASN A 29 -9.75 -17.72 6.03
CA ASN A 29 -9.86 -18.64 4.89
C ASN A 29 -10.85 -18.15 3.82
N THR A 30 -11.81 -17.31 4.20
CA THR A 30 -12.81 -16.71 3.31
C THR A 30 -13.00 -15.24 3.67
N PRO A 31 -12.05 -14.36 3.32
CA PRO A 31 -12.18 -12.94 3.60
C PRO A 31 -13.37 -12.36 2.83
N THR A 32 -14.08 -11.43 3.45
CA THR A 32 -15.17 -10.71 2.78
C THR A 32 -14.58 -9.78 1.72
N HIS A 33 -15.39 -9.41 0.73
CA HIS A 33 -14.96 -8.46 -0.30
C HIS A 33 -14.47 -7.14 0.31
N GLU A 34 -15.20 -6.61 1.29
CA GLU A 34 -14.81 -5.42 2.06
C GLU A 34 -13.49 -5.64 2.81
N GLY A 35 -13.30 -6.78 3.47
CA GLY A 35 -12.06 -7.07 4.20
C GLY A 35 -10.83 -7.20 3.29
N ILE A 36 -11.00 -7.69 2.06
CA ILE A 36 -9.92 -7.70 1.06
C ILE A 36 -9.56 -6.26 0.66
N ILE A 37 -10.57 -5.43 0.38
CA ILE A 37 -10.38 -4.02 0.01
C ILE A 37 -9.66 -3.28 1.15
N ASP A 38 -10.12 -3.43 2.39
CA ASP A 38 -9.53 -2.75 3.55
C ASP A 38 -8.07 -3.18 3.76
N SER A 39 -7.77 -4.47 3.58
CA SER A 39 -6.41 -4.99 3.69
C SER A 39 -5.49 -4.44 2.60
N ILE A 40 -5.97 -4.35 1.36
CA ILE A 40 -5.24 -3.75 0.23
C ILE A 40 -5.00 -2.26 0.46
N LEU A 41 -6.03 -1.51 0.85
CA LEU A 41 -5.90 -0.07 1.09
C LEU A 41 -4.89 0.20 2.21
N ARG A 42 -4.97 -0.53 3.32
CA ARG A 42 -4.01 -0.40 4.42
C ARG A 42 -2.58 -0.62 3.94
N ASP A 43 -2.34 -1.70 3.21
CA ASP A 43 -0.98 -2.08 2.85
C ASP A 43 -0.39 -1.16 1.76
N ILE A 44 -1.22 -0.62 0.85
CA ILE A 44 -0.79 0.47 -0.05
C ILE A 44 -0.36 1.71 0.75
N MET A 45 -1.16 2.11 1.75
CA MET A 45 -0.84 3.29 2.55
C MET A 45 0.47 3.09 3.34
N LEU A 46 0.73 1.88 3.85
CA LEU A 46 1.99 1.55 4.52
C LEU A 46 3.20 1.66 3.58
N GLU A 47 3.10 1.12 2.35
CA GLU A 47 4.17 1.22 1.35
C GLU A 47 4.44 2.67 0.93
N ILE A 48 3.39 3.50 0.84
CA ILE A 48 3.54 4.92 0.55
C ILE A 48 4.22 5.63 1.71
N ASP A 49 3.76 5.43 2.96
CA ASP A 49 4.33 6.06 4.16
C ASP A 49 5.81 5.69 4.38
N GLU A 50 6.20 4.46 4.05
CA GLU A 50 7.59 3.99 4.17
C GLU A 50 8.55 4.70 3.19
N HIS A 51 8.07 5.05 1.99
CA HIS A 51 8.92 5.57 0.91
C HIS A 51 8.71 7.05 0.62
N TRP A 52 7.65 7.67 1.13
CA TRP A 52 7.27 9.05 0.85
C TRP A 52 7.03 9.83 2.13
N THR A 53 7.70 10.96 2.24
CA THR A 53 7.40 11.99 3.24
C THR A 53 6.62 13.12 2.57
N PHE A 54 5.47 13.47 3.12
CA PHE A 54 4.67 14.60 2.64
C PHE A 54 5.28 15.92 3.13
N GLU A 55 5.43 16.90 2.24
CA GLU A 55 6.10 18.18 2.53
C GLU A 55 5.43 18.99 3.67
N ASP A 56 4.18 18.68 4.03
CA ASP A 56 3.42 19.33 5.11
C ASP A 56 3.82 18.89 6.54
N GLU A 57 4.71 17.90 6.71
CA GLU A 57 5.16 17.44 8.04
C GLU A 57 6.36 18.21 8.62
N THR A 58 6.93 19.16 7.86
CA THR A 58 7.97 20.07 8.34
C THR A 58 7.40 21.45 8.63
N SER A 59 6.91 21.66 9.86
CA SER A 59 6.65 23.00 10.44
C SER A 59 7.27 23.13 11.82
#